data_AF-A0A0F7F9Q2-F1
#
_entry.id   AF-A0A0F7F9Q2-F1
#
_cell.length_a   1.000
_cell.length_b   1.000
_cell.length_c   1.000
_cell.angle_alpha   90.00
_cell.angle_beta   90.00
_cell.angle_gamma   90.00
#
_symmetry.space_group_name_H-M   'P 1'
#
loop_
_entity.id
_entity.type
_entity.pdbx_description
1 polymer ?
#
loop_
_entity_poly.entity_id
_entity_poly.type
_entity_poly.pdbx_seq_one_letter_code
_entity_poly.pdbx_strand_id
1 'polypeptide(L)'
;MKLQIICEQCRNQLELKPTTVGNHAYFTTQSQGKFRAEADIEIDQTVYLDDSVVSNLALTEDNGTIAEILEDQIIDMVSTDKSLNELRFTCSTCGNYINLTGF
;
A
#
# COMPACT_ATOMS: atom_id res chain seq x y z
N MET A 1 -1.49 11.86 -21.75
CA MET A 1 -0.28 12.27 -21.00
C MET A 1 0.73 11.14 -21.07
N LYS A 2 2.04 11.41 -21.11
CA LYS A 2 3.09 10.38 -20.99
C LYS A 2 4.08 10.82 -19.91
N LEU A 3 4.58 9.88 -19.11
CA LEU A 3 5.66 10.15 -18.15
C LEU A 3 6.90 9.40 -18.63
N GLN A 4 8.05 10.08 -18.66
CA GLN A 4 9.32 9.48 -19.05
C GLN A 4 10.32 9.65 -17.90
N ILE A 5 10.93 8.55 -17.48
CA ILE A 5 12.01 8.53 -16.49
C ILE A 5 13.30 8.28 -17.24
N ILE A 6 14.27 9.17 -17.07
CA ILE A 6 15.57 9.11 -17.74
C ILE A 6 16.65 9.07 -16.67
N CYS A 7 17.48 8.02 -16.66
CA CYS A 7 18.66 8.00 -15.81
C CYS A 7 19.72 8.91 -16.44
N GLU A 8 20.12 9.98 -15.75
CA GLU A 8 21.09 10.93 -16.29
C GLU A 8 22.48 10.32 -16.51
N GLN A 9 22.85 9.31 -15.71
CA GLN A 9 24.16 8.66 -15.77
C GLN A 9 24.32 7.74 -16.98
N CYS A 10 23.43 6.76 -17.16
CA CYS A 10 23.55 5.76 -18.23
C CYS A 10 22.57 5.98 -19.39
N ARG A 11 21.78 7.06 -19.35
CA ARG A 11 20.80 7.46 -20.37
C ARG A 11 19.72 6.42 -20.66
N ASN A 12 19.56 5.42 -19.79
CA ASN A 12 18.44 4.50 -19.83
C ASN A 12 17.13 5.25 -19.63
N GLN A 13 16.10 4.81 -20.35
CA GLN A 13 14.80 5.46 -20.35
C GLN A 13 13.71 4.43 -20.07
N LEU A 14 12.73 4.85 -19.27
CA LEU A 14 11.48 4.16 -19.05
C LEU A 14 10.35 5.10 -19.45
N GLU A 15 9.53 4.69 -20.40
CA GLU A 15 8.32 5.41 -20.77
C GLU A 15 7.11 4.73 -20.11
N LEU A 16 6.38 5.51 -19.32
CA LEU A 16 5.16 5.10 -18.66
C LEU A 16 3.97 5.70 -19.40
N LYS A 17 3.14 4.83 -19.97
CA LYS A 17 1.90 5.20 -20.63
C LYS A 17 0.74 4.97 -19.67
N PRO A 18 -0.05 6.01 -19.33
CA PRO A 18 -1.21 5.83 -18.49
C PRO A 18 -2.26 5.02 -19.25
N THR A 19 -2.79 4.00 -18.59
CA THR A 19 -4.00 3.31 -18.99
C THR A 19 -5.12 3.82 -18.09
N THR A 20 -6.25 4.18 -18.71
CA THR A 20 -7.44 4.63 -17.99
C THR A 20 -8.42 3.47 -17.86
N VAL A 21 -8.90 3.20 -16.65
CA VAL A 21 -9.98 2.26 -16.37
C VAL A 21 -11.00 2.96 -15.49
N GLY A 22 -12.21 3.18 -16.03
CA GLY A 22 -13.21 4.03 -15.38
C GLY A 22 -12.68 5.45 -15.15
N ASN A 23 -12.79 5.93 -13.91
CA ASN A 23 -12.28 7.24 -13.48
C ASN A 23 -10.84 7.20 -12.92
N HIS A 24 -10.15 6.06 -13.03
CA HIS A 24 -8.79 5.90 -12.54
C HIS A 24 -7.79 5.85 -13.69
N ALA A 25 -6.65 6.51 -13.52
CA ALA A 25 -5.50 6.39 -14.40
C ALA A 25 -4.37 5.68 -13.65
N TYR A 26 -3.80 4.64 -14.25
CA TYR A 26 -2.63 3.95 -13.71
C TYR A 26 -1.57 3.78 -14.78
N PHE A 27 -0.31 3.74 -14.37
CA PHE A 27 0.79 3.47 -15.27
C PHE A 27 1.11 1.98 -15.21
N THR A 28 0.98 1.28 -16.34
CA THR A 28 1.52 -0.07 -16.46
C THR A 28 2.95 0.03 -16.98
N THR A 29 3.87 -0.60 -16.28
CA THR A 29 5.20 -0.82 -16.84
C THR A 29 5.06 -1.92 -17.90
N GLN A 30 5.00 -1.55 -19.19
CA GLN A 30 5.23 -2.51 -20.27
C GLN A 30 6.72 -2.89 -20.22
N SER A 31 7.00 -3.89 -19.38
CA SER A 31 8.25 -4.66 -19.25
C SER A 31 9.44 -4.18 -20.08
N GLN A 32 10.45 -3.56 -19.45
CA GLN A 32 11.87 -3.75 -19.77
C GLN A 32 12.67 -3.50 -18.49
N GLY A 33 13.39 -4.51 -17.98
CA GLY A 33 14.10 -4.53 -16.69
C GLY A 33 15.25 -3.53 -16.50
N LYS A 34 15.21 -2.37 -17.15
CA LYS A 34 16.17 -1.26 -17.01
C LYS A 34 15.96 -0.46 -15.74
N PHE A 35 14.77 -0.52 -15.15
CA PHE A 35 14.45 0.08 -13.87
C PHE A 35 13.63 -0.89 -13.00
N ARG A 36 13.91 -0.89 -11.70
CA ARG A 36 13.11 -1.53 -10.65
C ARG A 36 12.27 -0.45 -9.97
N ALA A 37 10.98 -0.68 -9.85
CA ALA A 37 10.06 0.20 -9.13
C ALA A 37 9.72 -0.42 -7.78
N GLU A 38 9.74 0.39 -6.73
CA GLU A 38 9.44 -0.03 -5.36
C GLU A 38 8.52 1.02 -4.74
N ALA A 39 7.50 0.56 -4.03
CA ALA A 39 6.58 1.43 -3.31
C ALA A 39 6.73 1.13 -1.83
N ASP A 40 6.88 2.18 -1.03
CA ASP A 40 6.69 2.10 0.41
C ASP A 40 5.26 2.50 0.74
N ILE A 41 4.53 1.57 1.34
CA ILE A 41 3.11 1.69 1.62
C ILE A 41 2.94 1.55 3.13
N GLU A 42 2.39 2.58 3.74
CA GLU A 42 1.95 2.52 5.11
C GLU A 42 0.52 1.98 5.15
N ILE A 43 0.29 1.09 6.09
CA ILE A 43 -0.97 0.38 6.26
C ILE A 43 -1.43 0.66 7.68
N ASP A 44 -2.40 1.57 7.79
CA ASP A 44 -3.05 1.88 9.06
C ASP A 44 -4.22 0.93 9.25
N GLN A 45 -4.17 0.17 10.35
CA GLN A 45 -5.26 -0.70 10.77
C GLN A 45 -5.97 -0.07 11.95
N THR A 46 -7.25 0.26 11.75
CA THR A 46 -8.11 0.71 12.84
C THR A 46 -9.13 -0.37 13.15
N VAL A 47 -9.12 -0.84 14.40
CA VAL A 47 -10.14 -1.76 14.92
C VAL A 47 -11.23 -0.92 15.56
N TYR A 48 -12.43 -1.00 15.02
CA TYR A 48 -13.61 -0.49 15.69
C TYR A 48 -14.17 -1.61 16.56
N LEU A 49 -14.47 -1.32 17.83
CA LEU A 49 -15.24 -2.22 18.68
C LEU A 49 -16.60 -1.58 18.88
N ASP A 50 -17.67 -2.33 18.59
CA ASP A 50 -19.01 -1.83 18.86
C ASP A 50 -19.36 -1.88 20.36
N ASP A 51 -20.34 -1.08 20.77
CA ASP A 51 -20.79 -1.01 22.17
C ASP A 51 -21.37 -2.36 22.68
N SER A 52 -21.81 -3.24 21.77
CA SER A 52 -22.36 -4.55 22.10
C SER A 52 -21.26 -5.56 22.46
N VAL A 53 -20.10 -5.49 21.82
CA VAL A 53 -18.89 -6.25 22.14
C VAL A 53 -18.37 -5.81 23.51
N VAL A 54 -18.28 -4.50 23.75
CA VAL A 54 -17.89 -3.96 25.07
C VAL A 54 -18.84 -4.45 26.17
N SER A 55 -20.15 -4.49 25.87
CA SER A 55 -21.17 -4.99 26.80
C SER A 55 -21.05 -6.50 27.06
N ASN A 56 -20.80 -7.31 26.03
CA ASN A 56 -20.63 -8.76 26.17
C ASN A 56 -19.35 -9.12 26.93
N LEU A 57 -18.26 -8.37 26.72
CA LEU A 57 -17.03 -8.48 27.48
C LEU A 57 -17.24 -8.13 28.95
N ALA A 58 -18.03 -7.08 29.24
CA ALA A 58 -18.34 -6.67 30.61
C ALA A 58 -19.20 -7.69 31.38
N LEU A 59 -19.92 -8.57 30.68
CA LEU A 59 -20.76 -9.62 31.27
C LEU A 59 -20.05 -10.98 31.37
N THR A 60 -18.84 -11.11 30.84
CA THR A 60 -18.10 -12.36 30.78
C THR A 60 -16.97 -12.37 31.81
N GLU A 61 -16.99 -13.32 32.75
CA GLU A 61 -15.95 -13.47 33.78
C GLU A 61 -14.86 -14.50 33.40
N ASP A 62 -15.09 -15.27 32.32
CA ASP A 62 -14.17 -16.30 31.85
C ASP A 62 -13.24 -15.78 30.75
N ASN A 63 -11.94 -15.83 31.02
CA ASN A 63 -10.89 -15.35 30.12
C ASN A 63 -10.81 -16.15 28.81
N GLY A 64 -11.23 -17.41 28.79
CA GLY A 64 -11.27 -18.23 27.57
C GLY A 64 -12.34 -17.74 26.59
N THR A 65 -13.55 -17.51 27.11
CA THR A 65 -14.68 -16.98 26.36
C THR A 65 -14.44 -15.55 25.86
N ILE A 66 -13.73 -14.72 26.64
CA ILE A 66 -13.29 -13.38 26.21
C ILE A 66 -12.37 -13.45 24.98
N ALA A 67 -11.43 -14.40 24.95
CA ALA A 67 -10.49 -14.53 23.85
C ALA A 67 -11.21 -14.91 22.54
N GLU A 68 -12.16 -15.84 22.60
CA GLU A 68 -12.96 -16.25 21.42
C GLU A 68 -13.82 -15.09 20.87
N ILE A 69 -14.47 -14.32 21.75
CA ILE A 69 -15.27 -13.14 21.34
C ILE A 69 -14.40 -12.08 20.66
N LEU A 70 -13.18 -11.87 21.16
CA LEU A 70 -12.26 -10.88 20.59
C LEU A 70 -11.67 -11.34 19.25
N GLU A 71 -11.27 -12.61 19.12
CA GLU A 71 -10.70 -13.13 17.87
C GLU A 71 -11.70 -13.08 16.69
N ASP A 72 -12.95 -13.49 16.91
CA ASP A 72 -13.97 -13.48 15.85
C ASP A 72 -14.37 -12.06 15.42
N GLN A 73 -14.43 -11.09 16.35
CA GLN A 73 -14.89 -9.73 16.05
C GLN A 73 -13.79 -8.82 15.48
N ILE A 74 -12.53 -9.02 15.90
CA ILE A 74 -11.40 -8.23 15.38
C ILE A 74 -11.21 -8.48 13.89
N ILE A 75 -11.45 -9.70 13.38
CA ILE A 75 -11.24 -10.03 11.96
C ILE A 75 -12.23 -9.27 11.05
N ASP A 76 -13.47 -9.07 11.49
CA ASP A 76 -14.53 -8.46 10.67
C ASP A 76 -14.56 -6.93 10.72
N MET A 77 -13.97 -6.30 11.75
CA MET A 77 -14.05 -4.85 11.99
C MET A 77 -12.77 -4.06 11.69
N VAL A 78 -11.73 -4.71 11.15
CA VAL A 78 -10.49 -4.02 10.76
C VAL A 78 -10.73 -3.20 9.48
N SER A 79 -10.79 -1.88 9.63
CA SER A 79 -10.63 -0.97 8.51
C SER A 79 -9.15 -0.88 8.17
N THR A 80 -8.82 -1.05 6.89
CA THR A 80 -7.45 -0.93 6.38
C THR A 80 -7.36 0.30 5.49
N ASP A 81 -6.72 1.35 6.01
CA ASP A 81 -6.34 2.50 5.21
C ASP A 81 -4.92 2.29 4.67
N LYS A 82 -4.71 2.62 3.39
CA LYS A 82 -3.42 2.46 2.71
C LYS A 82 -2.98 3.82 2.16
N SER A 83 -1.84 4.30 2.63
CA SER A 83 -1.19 5.51 2.13
C SER A 83 0.10 5.14 1.40
N LEU A 84 0.35 5.78 0.25
CA LEU A 84 1.61 5.64 -0.47
C LEU A 84 2.57 6.72 0.05
N ASN A 85 3.63 6.31 0.75
CA ASN A 85 4.58 7.27 1.32
C ASN A 85 5.70 7.60 0.33
N GLU A 86 6.23 6.56 -0.31
CA GLU A 86 7.39 6.66 -1.19
C GLU A 86 7.20 5.83 -2.46
N LEU A 87 7.59 6.39 -3.60
CA LEU A 87 7.75 5.64 -4.84
C LEU A 87 9.17 5.82 -5.37
N ARG A 88 9.93 4.73 -5.40
CA ARG A 88 11.33 4.70 -5.83
C ARG A 88 11.48 4.01 -7.17
N PHE A 89 12.25 4.62 -8.06
CA PHE A 89 12.68 4.00 -9.32
C PHE A 89 14.20 3.90 -9.35
N THR A 90 14.71 2.68 -9.34
CA THR A 90 16.15 2.37 -9.34
C THR A 90 16.58 1.89 -10.73
N CYS A 91 17.57 2.52 -11.34
CA CYS A 91 18.13 2.08 -12.60
C CYS A 91 18.94 0.79 -12.41
N SER A 92 18.50 -0.29 -13.04
CA SER A 92 19.10 -1.62 -12.93
C SER A 92 20.53 -1.70 -13.48
N THR A 93 20.96 -0.73 -14.29
CA THR A 93 22.30 -0.73 -14.92
C THR A 93 23.36 -0.05 -14.05
N CYS A 94 23.04 1.05 -13.38
CA CYS A 94 24.03 1.84 -12.63
C CYS A 94 23.70 2.01 -11.14
N GLY A 95 22.53 1.54 -10.69
CA GLY A 95 22.10 1.62 -9.29
C GLY A 95 21.59 3.00 -8.85
N ASN A 96 21.73 4.04 -9.68
CA ASN A 96 21.14 5.35 -9.37
C ASN A 96 19.62 5.27 -9.32
N TYR A 97 19.01 6.09 -8.48
CA TYR A 97 17.57 6.08 -8.26
C TYR A 97 17.00 7.50 -8.23
N ILE A 98 15.69 7.58 -8.51
CA ILE A 98 14.86 8.74 -8.21
C ILE A 98 13.84 8.32 -7.17
N ASN A 99 13.58 9.22 -6.23
CA ASN A 99 12.60 9.03 -5.18
C ASN A 99 11.50 10.07 -5.28
N LEU A 100 10.24 9.63 -5.27
CA LEU A 100 9.06 10.49 -5.27
C LEU A 100 8.35 10.34 -3.93
N THR A 101 8.09 11.45 -3.27
CA THR A 101 7.47 11.53 -1.94
C THR A 101 6.40 12.61 -1.92
N GLY A 102 5.48 12.58 -0.94
CA GLY A 102 4.49 13.64 -0.71
C GLY A 102 3.16 13.41 -1.43
N PHE A 103 2.67 12.17 -1.42
CA PHE A 103 1.36 11.78 -1.93
C PHE A 103 0.25 12.00 -0.90
#